data_AF-A0A926V315-F1
#
_entry.id   AF-A0A926V315-F1
#
_cell.length_a   1.000
_cell.length_b   1.000
_cell.length_c   1.000
_cell.angle_alpha   90.00
_cell.angle_beta   90.00
_cell.angle_gamma   90.00
#
_symmetry.space_group_name_H-M   'P 1'
#
loop_
_entity.id
_entity.type
_entity.pdbx_description
1 polymer ?
#
loop_
_entity_poly.entity_id
_entity_poly.type
_entity_poly.pdbx_seq_one_letter_code
_entity_poly.pdbx_strand_id
1 'polypeptide(L)' 'MSIKKAFGIGDKVRTQDGRLGIIIDTDKNPLSQKQEPSQSLVVQFSDLSTTEALADKLEAVHDES' A
#
# COMPACT_ATOMS: atom_id res chain seq x y z
N MET A 1 -4.82 19.86 -11.76
CA MET A 1 -3.59 19.07 -11.57
C MET A 1 -3.94 17.91 -10.66
N SER A 2 -3.88 16.67 -11.13
CA SER A 2 -4.31 15.51 -10.37
C SER A 2 -3.25 15.14 -9.32
N ILE A 3 -3.64 15.19 -8.05
CA ILE A 3 -2.90 14.60 -6.94
C ILE A 3 -2.82 13.08 -7.17
N LYS A 4 -1.61 12.53 -7.29
CA LYS A 4 -1.39 11.07 -7.28
C LYS A 4 -1.92 10.53 -5.95
N LYS A 5 -2.81 9.53 -6.02
CA LYS A 5 -3.50 8.94 -4.87
C LYS A 5 -2.47 8.23 -3.97
N ALA A 6 -2.46 8.61 -2.69
CA ALA A 6 -1.66 7.97 -1.65
C ALA A 6 -2.37 6.66 -1.20
N PHE A 7 -1.59 5.63 -0.92
CA PHE A 7 -1.96 4.39 -0.28
C PHE A 7 -2.09 4.60 1.24
N GLY A 8 -3.29 4.48 1.76
CA GLY A 8 -3.57 4.57 3.19
C GLY A 8 -3.57 3.21 3.90
N ILE A 9 -3.43 3.24 5.22
CA ILE A 9 -3.79 2.09 6.07
C ILE A 9 -5.26 1.76 5.82
N GLY A 10 -5.56 0.49 5.56
CA GLY A 10 -6.88 -0.02 5.18
C GLY A 10 -7.10 -0.16 3.68
N ASP A 11 -6.21 0.40 2.84
CA ASP A 11 -6.32 0.22 1.39
C ASP A 11 -5.98 -1.22 0.99
N LYS A 12 -6.81 -1.77 0.09
CA LYS A 12 -6.54 -3.04 -0.56
C LYS A 12 -5.52 -2.84 -1.66
N VAL A 13 -4.50 -3.67 -1.64
CA VAL A 13 -3.41 -3.65 -2.61
C VAL A 13 -3.12 -5.05 -3.14
N ARG A 14 -2.60 -5.10 -4.36
CA ARG A 14 -2.05 -6.31 -4.97
C ARG A 14 -0.54 -6.16 -5.08
N THR A 15 0.21 -7.16 -4.63
CA THR A 15 1.66 -7.21 -4.83
C THR A 15 1.98 -7.60 -6.28
N GLN A 16 3.20 -7.30 -6.74
CA GLN A 16 3.67 -7.73 -8.07
C GLN A 16 3.63 -9.25 -8.28
N ASP A 17 3.64 -10.03 -7.19
CA ASP A 17 3.51 -11.49 -7.21
C ASP A 17 2.05 -11.95 -7.43
N GLY A 18 1.10 -11.01 -7.47
CA GLY A 18 -0.34 -11.26 -7.66
C GLY A 18 -1.11 -11.51 -6.37
N ARG A 19 -0.45 -11.46 -5.20
CA ARG A 19 -1.11 -11.66 -3.89
C ARG A 19 -1.89 -10.42 -3.49
N LEU A 20 -3.11 -10.62 -3.01
CA LEU A 20 -3.98 -9.56 -2.48
C LEU A 20 -3.80 -9.41 -0.97
N GLY A 21 -3.61 -8.17 -0.53
CA GLY A 21 -3.54 -7.85 0.88
C GLY A 21 -4.09 -6.46 1.20
N ILE A 22 -4.00 -6.09 2.46
CA ILE A 22 -4.47 -4.82 3.00
C ILE A 22 -3.29 -4.15 3.69
N ILE A 23 -3.12 -2.86 3.45
CA ILE A 23 -2.09 -2.09 4.15
C ILE A 23 -2.51 -1.93 5.61
N ILE A 24 -1.69 -2.41 6.54
CA ILE A 24 -1.95 -2.31 7.98
C ILE A 24 -1.03 -1.32 8.67
N ASP A 25 0.10 -1.00 8.03
CA ASP A 25 1.03 0.01 8.51
C ASP A 25 1.69 0.67 7.29
N THR A 26 1.93 1.96 7.40
CA THR A 26 2.69 2.74 6.43
C THR A 26 3.79 3.40 7.23
N ASP A 27 5.06 3.18 6.88
CA ASP A 27 6.16 3.70 7.68
C ASP A 27 5.93 5.18 7.99
N LYS A 28 5.89 5.47 9.30
CA LYS A 28 5.54 6.77 9.84
C LYS A 28 6.70 7.72 9.64
N ASN A 29 6.91 8.19 8.42
CA ASN A 29 7.60 9.46 8.23
C ASN A 29 6.54 10.57 8.19
N PRO A 30 6.08 11.11 9.35
CA PRO A 30 5.05 12.14 9.41
C PRO A 30 5.48 13.46 8.74
N LEU A 31 6.76 13.60 8.37
CA LEU A 31 7.29 14.76 7.65
C LEU A 31 7.06 14.67 6.13
N SER A 32 6.81 13.48 5.59
CA SER A 32 6.50 13.30 4.17
C SER A 32 4.99 13.39 3.94
N GLN A 33 4.47 14.61 3.81
CA GLN A 33 3.11 14.88 3.30
C GLN A 33 2.90 14.39 1.85
N LYS A 34 3.95 13.92 1.19
CA LYS A 34 3.89 13.25 -0.10
C LYS A 34 4.28 11.81 0.12
N GLN A 35 3.33 10.90 -0.06
CA GLN A 35 3.65 9.50 -0.15
C GLN A 35 4.57 9.29 -1.34
N GLU A 36 5.76 8.76 -1.07
CA GLU A 36 6.74 8.47 -2.10
C GLU A 36 6.58 7.02 -2.59
N PRO A 37 6.81 6.75 -3.88
CA PRO A 37 6.82 5.39 -4.41
C PRO A 37 7.85 4.49 -3.69
N SER A 38 8.90 5.07 -3.12
CA SER A 38 9.92 4.41 -2.31
C SER A 38 9.51 4.19 -0.84
N GLN A 39 8.29 4.51 -0.44
CA GLN A 39 7.83 4.29 0.94
C GLN A 39 7.57 2.79 1.18
N SER A 40 8.12 2.24 2.26
CA SER A 40 7.80 0.89 2.73
C SER A 40 6.40 0.87 3.37
N LEU A 41 5.55 -0.03 2.90
CA LEU A 41 4.20 -0.28 3.41
C LEU A 41 4.13 -1.73 3.91
N VAL A 42 3.47 -1.94 5.04
CA VAL A 42 3.23 -3.27 5.59
C VAL A 42 1.87 -3.75 5.10
N VAL A 43 1.89 -4.83 4.32
CA VAL A 43 0.71 -5.45 3.74
C VAL A 43 0.41 -6.73 4.50
N GLN A 44 -0.82 -6.86 5.01
CA GLN A 44 -1.35 -8.08 5.59
C GLN A 44 -2.17 -8.84 4.55
N PHE A 45 -1.86 -10.12 4.38
CA PHE A 45 -2.57 -11.02 3.47
C PHE A 45 -3.74 -11.74 4.17
N SER A 46 -4.59 -12.39 3.38
CA SER A 46 -5.73 -13.18 3.90
C SER A 46 -5.30 -14.34 4.80
N ASP A 47 -4.07 -14.86 4.64
CA ASP A 47 -3.49 -15.86 5.52
C ASP A 47 -2.95 -15.27 6.84
N LEU A 48 -3.28 -14.01 7.15
CA LEU A 48 -2.82 -13.23 8.31
C LEU A 48 -1.31 -12.94 8.34
N SER A 49 -0.56 -13.44 7.37
CA SER A 49 0.87 -13.10 7.19
C SER A 49 1.03 -11.65 6.77
N THR A 50 2.10 -11.01 7.26
CA THR A 50 2.46 -9.65 6.87
C THR A 50 3.75 -9.64 6.07
N THR A 51 3.85 -8.71 5.12
CA THR A 51 5.09 -8.46 4.38
C THR A 51 5.31 -6.97 4.22
N GLU A 52 6.57 -6.55 4.19
CA GLU A 52 6.94 -5.19 3.88
C GLU A 52 7.19 -5.09 2.37
N ALA A 53 6.48 -4.19 1.70
CA ALA A 53 6.60 -3.94 0.28
C ALA A 53 6.61 -2.44 0.00
N LEU A 54 7.40 -2.02 -0.98
CA LEU A 54 7.42 -0.63 -1.42
C LEU A 54 6.08 -0.27 -2.08
N ALA A 55 5.62 0.96 -1.85
CA ALA A 55 4.42 1.50 -2.47
C ALA A 55 4.42 1.37 -4.01
N ASP A 56 5.58 1.55 -4.66
CA ASP A 56 5.75 1.34 -6.11
C ASP A 56 5.51 -0.10 -6.57
N LYS A 57 5.73 -1.07 -5.68
CA LYS A 57 5.52 -2.50 -5.96
C LYS A 57 4.11 -2.97 -5.62
N LEU A 58 3.24 -2.04 -5.24
CA LEU A 58 1.87 -2.32 -4.86
C LEU A 58 0.94 -1.65 -5.86
N GLU A 59 -0.04 -2.40 -6.33
CA GLU A 59 -1.11 -1.88 -7.17
C GLU A 59 -2.36 -1.68 -6.33
N ALA A 60 -2.97 -0.50 -6.44
CA ALA A 60 -4.23 -0.20 -5.78
C ALA A 60 -5.34 -1.08 -6.36
N VAL A 61 -5.98 -1.87 -5.50
CA VAL A 61 -7.15 -2.66 -5.89
C VAL A 61 -8.38 -1.86 -5.52
N HIS A 62 -8.95 -1.18 -6.50
CA HIS A 62 -10.26 -0.58 -6.36
C HIS A 62 -11.31 -1.61 -6.78
N ASP A 63 -12.17 -2.00 -5.84
CA ASP A 63 -13.42 -2.68 -6.14
C ASP A 63 -14.30 -1.62 -6.83
N GLU A 64 -14.34 -1.63 -8.16
CA GLU A 64 -15.26 -0.80 -8.93
C GLU A 64 -16.66 -1.42 -8.74
N SER A 65 -17.38 -0.94 -7.73
CA SER A 65 -18.80 -1.25 -7.47
C SER A 65 -19.65 -0.02 -7.70
#